data_AF-A0A5N6PLQ5-F1
#
_entry.id   AF-A0A5N6PLQ5-F1
#
_cell.length_a   1.000
_cell.length_b   1.000
_cell.length_c   1.000
_cell.angle_alpha   90.00
_cell.angle_beta   90.00
_cell.angle_gamma   90.00
#
_symmetry.space_group_name_H-M   'P 1'
#
loop_
_entity.id
_entity.type
_entity.pdbx_description
1 polymer ?
#
loop_
_entity_poly.entity_id
_entity_poly.type
_entity_poly.pdbx_seq_one_letter_code
_entity_poly.pdbx_strand_id
1 'polypeptide(L)'
;MGGFDMESLVDATAGAIGSLASTTILYPLDTCKTKYQAELRTPNLRKYRNLSDVLWEAISKRQVLSLFQGLGTKNLQSFISSFIYFYGYSFFRKMYIERSGYRSIGTKANLFIAAVAGACTVAITQPLDTAASRMQTSDFGKSKGLWKTLSEETWEEAFDGLGISILLTINPAIQYTAFDQLKQRLLDGQQGNPQSLSALTAFLLGAASKCAATCLTYPAIRCKVMIQAAESEEDTYEESESRKTVSGALHAIWRKEGFIGFFKGLRAQILKTVTASSRIEMEISGLDSNGRQFKNADEMWREEVGDSQKKLNWYRNGVGYWQGVEASVDGVLGGYGHVNEPDINSSEAFLNTLLADLFPDSGRNQRLVALDCGSGIGRVTKNLLIRYFNEVDLLEPVSHFLEAARENLAAENLLVSEDHKAVNFYCTPLQEFTPDAGRYDVIWIQWCIGHLADDDFVSFFKRAKGGLKPGGFFLLKENLARSGFVLDNEDKSLTRSHTYFKELFNRCGLGIYRMKDQKGFPNELFPVRMYALTTETPKRVGPSKPKRQLNRPAIIK
;
A
#
# COMPACT_ATOMS: atom_id res chain seq x y z
N MET A 1 -16.88 -6.46 -34.15
CA MET A 1 -16.46 -5.13 -33.67
C MET A 1 -16.13 -5.26 -32.20
N GLY A 2 -14.85 -5.06 -31.84
CA GLY A 2 -14.34 -5.35 -30.50
C GLY A 2 -14.68 -4.23 -29.53
N GLY A 3 -15.42 -4.56 -28.46
CA GLY A 3 -15.62 -3.65 -27.34
C GLY A 3 -14.27 -3.33 -26.70
N PHE A 4 -13.97 -2.03 -26.58
CA PHE A 4 -12.89 -1.56 -25.74
C PHE A 4 -13.20 -1.95 -24.29
N ASP A 5 -12.27 -2.63 -23.64
CA ASP A 5 -12.37 -2.99 -22.24
C ASP A 5 -12.25 -1.72 -21.38
N MET A 6 -13.39 -1.22 -20.90
CA MET A 6 -13.49 0.03 -20.13
C MET A 6 -12.67 -0.02 -18.84
N GLU A 7 -12.49 -1.21 -18.26
CA GLU A 7 -11.71 -1.42 -17.04
C GLU A 7 -10.21 -1.19 -17.30
N SER A 8 -9.68 -1.79 -18.37
CA SER A 8 -8.31 -1.55 -18.84
C SER A 8 -8.04 -0.06 -19.18
N LEU A 9 -9.05 0.65 -19.69
CA LEU A 9 -8.95 2.09 -19.97
C LEU A 9 -8.90 2.91 -18.68
N VAL A 10 -9.75 2.61 -17.70
CA VAL A 10 -9.77 3.31 -16.41
C VAL A 10 -8.44 3.13 -15.67
N ASP A 11 -7.91 1.91 -15.60
CA ASP A 11 -6.61 1.62 -14.98
C ASP A 11 -5.44 2.33 -15.70
N ALA A 12 -5.46 2.34 -17.03
CA ALA A 12 -4.47 3.04 -17.83
C ALA A 12 -4.53 4.57 -17.61
N THR A 13 -5.75 5.12 -17.48
CA THR A 13 -5.97 6.56 -17.28
C THR A 13 -5.52 6.99 -15.87
N ALA A 14 -5.88 6.21 -14.84
CA ALA A 14 -5.45 6.44 -13.47
C ALA A 14 -3.92 6.34 -13.33
N GLY A 15 -3.30 5.32 -13.95
CA GLY A 15 -1.85 5.17 -14.01
C GLY A 15 -1.15 6.33 -14.73
N ALA A 16 -1.73 6.82 -15.83
CA ALA A 16 -1.20 7.98 -16.55
C ALA A 16 -1.29 9.27 -15.72
N ILE A 17 -2.42 9.53 -15.07
CA ILE A 17 -2.60 10.71 -14.19
C ILE A 17 -1.62 10.66 -13.01
N GLY A 18 -1.49 9.51 -12.34
CA GLY A 18 -0.52 9.32 -11.25
C GLY A 18 0.92 9.53 -11.71
N SER A 19 1.28 9.05 -12.90
CA SER A 19 2.59 9.26 -13.51
C SER A 19 2.87 10.74 -13.83
N LEU A 20 1.87 11.47 -14.36
CA LEU A 20 1.98 12.90 -14.65
C LEU A 20 2.14 13.74 -13.37
N ALA A 21 1.37 13.44 -12.33
CA ALA A 21 1.48 14.10 -11.03
C ALA A 21 2.86 13.86 -10.39
N SER A 22 3.31 12.60 -10.36
CA SER A 22 4.64 12.23 -9.85
C SER A 22 5.77 12.91 -10.63
N THR A 23 5.67 12.92 -11.96
CA THR A 23 6.64 13.57 -12.84
C THR A 23 6.70 15.08 -12.60
N THR A 24 5.55 15.73 -12.44
CA THR A 24 5.46 17.18 -12.19
C THR A 24 6.13 17.55 -10.86
N ILE A 25 5.86 16.80 -9.79
CA ILE A 25 6.45 17.12 -8.47
C ILE A 25 7.96 16.83 -8.45
N LEU A 26 8.41 15.76 -9.11
CA LEU A 26 9.82 15.38 -9.16
C LEU A 26 10.58 16.07 -10.31
N TYR A 27 9.92 16.94 -11.08
CA TYR A 27 10.51 17.57 -12.26
C TYR A 27 11.72 18.45 -11.93
N PRO A 28 11.74 19.26 -10.85
CA PRO A 28 12.93 20.04 -10.50
C PRO A 28 14.17 19.17 -10.24
N LEU A 29 13.98 18.02 -9.59
CA LEU A 29 15.03 17.04 -9.36
C LEU A 29 15.49 16.42 -10.70
N ASP A 30 14.57 16.16 -11.62
CA ASP A 30 14.88 15.64 -12.94
C ASP A 30 15.69 16.64 -13.77
N THR A 31 15.31 17.92 -13.79
CA THR A 31 16.06 18.98 -14.48
C THR A 31 17.47 19.13 -13.92
N CYS A 32 17.62 19.16 -12.59
CA CYS A 32 18.95 19.19 -11.96
C CYS A 32 19.79 17.97 -12.37
N LYS A 33 19.16 16.79 -12.40
CA LYS A 33 19.80 15.53 -12.77
C LYS A 33 20.23 15.54 -14.24
N THR A 34 19.33 15.90 -15.16
CA THR A 34 19.59 15.90 -16.61
C THR A 34 20.69 16.90 -16.96
N LYS A 35 20.67 18.12 -16.40
CA LYS A 35 21.75 19.11 -16.57
C LYS A 35 23.09 18.62 -16.04
N TYR A 36 23.11 18.05 -14.83
CA TYR A 36 24.31 17.46 -14.26
C TYR A 36 24.80 16.24 -15.08
N GLN A 37 23.87 15.55 -15.75
CA GLN A 37 24.18 14.40 -16.60
C GLN A 37 24.81 14.79 -17.94
N ALA A 38 24.25 15.79 -18.61
CA ALA A 38 24.68 16.28 -19.92
C ALA A 38 26.08 16.94 -19.90
N GLU A 39 26.54 17.42 -18.75
CA GLU A 39 27.87 18.03 -18.64
C GLU A 39 28.99 16.97 -18.66
N LEU A 40 29.91 17.09 -19.63
CA LEU A 40 31.20 16.40 -19.66
C LEU A 40 32.24 17.17 -18.85
N ARG A 41 32.82 16.52 -17.83
CA ARG A 41 33.91 17.13 -17.06
C ARG A 41 35.16 17.23 -17.92
N THR A 42 35.59 18.46 -18.17
CA THR A 42 36.90 18.76 -18.75
C THR A 42 37.77 19.40 -17.66
N PRO A 43 39.08 19.11 -17.56
CA PRO A 43 39.93 19.56 -16.46
C PRO A 43 39.90 21.08 -16.19
N ASN A 44 39.67 21.90 -17.23
CA ASN A 44 39.69 23.36 -17.15
C ASN A 44 38.30 24.02 -16.98
N LEU A 45 37.20 23.29 -17.12
CA LEU A 45 35.83 23.83 -17.12
C LEU A 45 34.88 22.84 -16.40
N ARG A 46 34.90 22.85 -15.06
CA ARG A 46 33.92 22.10 -14.25
C ARG A 46 32.85 23.06 -13.73
N LYS A 47 31.70 23.12 -14.40
CA LYS A 47 30.58 24.00 -14.07
C LYS A 47 29.85 23.51 -12.81
N TYR A 48 29.69 22.19 -12.65
CA TYR A 48 29.02 21.60 -11.47
C TYR A 48 29.88 20.56 -10.73
N ARG A 49 30.03 20.69 -9.41
CA ARG A 49 30.66 19.68 -8.55
C ARG A 49 29.64 18.64 -8.11
N ASN A 50 28.45 19.10 -7.73
CA ASN A 50 27.32 18.33 -7.21
C ASN A 50 26.01 18.72 -7.88
N LEU A 51 24.98 17.89 -7.69
CA LEU A 51 23.61 18.17 -8.13
C LEU A 51 23.05 19.47 -7.51
N SER A 52 23.40 19.73 -6.25
CA SER A 52 22.99 20.94 -5.51
C SER A 52 23.46 22.23 -6.18
N ASP A 53 24.56 22.17 -6.94
CA ASP A 53 25.13 23.36 -7.58
C ASP A 53 24.23 23.83 -8.73
N VAL A 54 23.55 22.89 -9.41
CA VAL A 54 22.55 23.21 -10.45
C VAL A 54 21.33 23.90 -9.84
N LEU A 55 20.86 23.40 -8.69
CA LEU A 55 19.76 24.01 -7.94
C LEU A 55 20.16 25.40 -7.43
N TRP A 56 21.37 25.52 -6.90
CA TRP A 56 21.91 26.78 -6.43
C TRP A 56 22.07 27.80 -7.57
N GLU A 57 22.48 27.36 -8.76
CA GLU A 57 22.52 28.23 -9.95
C GLU A 57 21.13 28.79 -10.29
N ALA A 58 20.09 27.94 -10.29
CA ALA A 58 18.72 28.38 -10.55
C ALA A 58 18.23 29.42 -9.53
N ILE A 59 18.55 29.20 -8.25
CA ILE A 59 18.21 30.13 -7.16
C ILE A 59 18.99 31.44 -7.29
N SER A 60 20.31 31.36 -7.50
CA SER A 60 21.18 32.55 -7.60
C SER A 60 20.82 33.44 -8.79
N LYS A 61 20.43 32.85 -9.93
CA LYS A 61 19.94 33.59 -11.11
C LYS A 61 18.49 34.07 -10.98
N ARG A 62 17.79 33.77 -9.87
CA ARG A 62 16.34 34.03 -9.68
C ARG A 62 15.45 33.40 -10.76
N GLN A 63 15.88 32.26 -11.32
CA GLN A 63 15.20 31.52 -12.39
C GLN A 63 14.69 30.15 -11.90
N VAL A 64 14.07 30.10 -10.71
CA VAL A 64 13.59 28.85 -10.10
C VAL A 64 12.51 28.18 -10.95
N LEU A 65 11.65 28.97 -11.62
CA LEU A 65 10.63 28.44 -12.52
C LEU A 65 11.23 27.74 -13.75
N SER A 66 12.44 28.10 -14.15
CA SER A 66 13.15 27.42 -15.24
C SER A 66 13.58 25.99 -14.88
N LEU A 67 13.44 25.55 -13.63
CA LEU A 67 13.53 24.12 -13.28
C LEU A 67 12.41 23.28 -13.93
N PHE A 68 11.34 23.92 -14.40
CA PHE A 68 10.21 23.29 -15.11
C PHE A 68 10.27 23.43 -16.64
N GLN A 69 11.38 23.91 -17.19
CA GLN A 69 11.55 24.03 -18.63
C GLN A 69 11.47 22.65 -19.31
N GLY A 70 10.61 22.54 -20.33
CA GLY A 70 10.32 21.26 -21.00
C GLY A 70 9.24 20.40 -20.34
N LEU A 71 8.64 20.80 -19.21
CA LEU A 71 7.62 19.99 -18.51
C LEU A 71 6.43 19.68 -19.41
N GLY A 72 5.90 20.68 -20.11
CA GLY A 72 4.77 20.50 -21.02
C GLY A 72 5.08 19.49 -22.13
N THR A 73 6.24 19.60 -22.76
CA THR A 73 6.72 18.65 -23.78
C THR A 73 6.85 17.24 -23.21
N LYS A 74 7.43 17.11 -22.01
CA LYS A 74 7.62 15.80 -21.36
C LYS A 74 6.29 15.13 -21.00
N ASN A 75 5.32 15.92 -20.53
CA ASN A 75 3.98 15.44 -20.21
C ASN A 75 3.24 15.02 -21.50
N LEU A 76 3.32 15.81 -22.57
CA LEU A 76 2.77 15.47 -23.87
C LEU A 76 3.38 14.17 -24.42
N GLN A 77 4.71 14.04 -24.36
CA GLN A 77 5.43 12.83 -24.73
C GLN A 77 4.95 11.62 -23.92
N SER A 78 4.80 11.76 -22.59
CA SER A 78 4.37 10.68 -21.70
C SER A 78 2.92 10.24 -21.96
N PHE A 79 2.05 11.20 -22.29
CA PHE A 79 0.66 10.93 -22.67
C PHE A 79 0.59 10.12 -23.97
N ILE A 80 1.27 10.58 -25.02
CA ILE A 80 1.34 9.89 -26.31
C ILE A 80 1.99 8.51 -26.15
N SER A 81 3.08 8.43 -25.37
CA SER A 81 3.78 7.18 -25.08
C SER A 81 2.87 6.15 -24.42
N SER A 82 2.07 6.55 -23.44
CA SER A 82 1.13 5.64 -22.77
C SER A 82 0.12 5.08 -23.77
N PHE A 83 -0.50 5.95 -24.57
CA PHE A 83 -1.50 5.54 -25.55
C PHE A 83 -0.95 4.55 -26.58
N ILE A 84 0.21 4.86 -27.18
CA ILE A 84 0.86 4.00 -28.18
C ILE A 84 1.29 2.67 -27.55
N TYR A 85 1.85 2.70 -26.34
CA TYR A 85 2.27 1.48 -25.65
C TYR A 85 1.09 0.54 -25.40
N PHE A 86 -0.01 1.04 -24.82
CA PHE A 86 -1.18 0.20 -24.52
C PHE A 86 -1.83 -0.35 -25.78
N TYR A 87 -1.96 0.47 -26.82
CA TYR A 87 -2.51 0.03 -28.10
C TYR A 87 -1.60 -1.01 -28.77
N GLY A 88 -0.30 -0.73 -28.85
CA GLY A 88 0.70 -1.64 -29.43
C GLY A 88 0.79 -2.95 -28.66
N TYR A 89 0.84 -2.92 -27.34
CA TYR A 89 0.83 -4.10 -26.49
C TYR A 89 -0.43 -4.94 -26.73
N SER A 90 -1.61 -4.32 -26.73
CA SER A 90 -2.88 -5.02 -26.96
C SER A 90 -2.94 -5.66 -28.35
N PHE A 91 -2.46 -4.95 -29.38
CA PHE A 91 -2.36 -5.45 -30.75
C PHE A 91 -1.44 -6.67 -30.86
N PHE A 92 -0.20 -6.56 -30.38
CA PHE A 92 0.77 -7.67 -30.43
C PHE A 92 0.33 -8.85 -29.57
N ARG A 93 -0.30 -8.57 -28.41
CA ARG A 93 -0.90 -9.58 -27.53
C ARG A 93 -1.99 -10.38 -28.24
N LYS A 94 -2.92 -9.69 -28.90
CA LYS A 94 -4.02 -10.30 -29.66
C LYS A 94 -3.50 -11.16 -30.81
N MET A 95 -2.57 -10.61 -31.60
CA MET A 95 -1.94 -11.33 -32.71
C MET A 95 -1.21 -12.60 -32.24
N TYR A 96 -0.54 -12.56 -31.08
CA TYR A 96 0.11 -13.74 -30.50
C TYR A 96 -0.90 -14.82 -30.10
N ILE A 97 -1.99 -14.46 -29.42
CA ILE A 97 -3.04 -15.41 -29.00
C ILE A 97 -3.70 -16.05 -30.23
N GLU A 98 -4.04 -15.26 -31.23
CA GLU A 98 -4.68 -15.73 -32.47
C GLU A 98 -3.79 -16.68 -33.28
N ARG A 99 -2.46 -16.42 -33.35
CA ARG A 99 -1.52 -17.29 -34.08
C ARG A 99 -1.09 -18.53 -33.32
N SER A 100 -1.01 -18.47 -31.99
CA SER A 100 -0.49 -19.57 -31.17
C SER A 100 -1.56 -20.54 -30.68
N GLY A 101 -2.84 -20.14 -30.68
CA GLY A 101 -3.96 -20.97 -30.24
C GLY A 101 -4.06 -21.16 -28.71
N TYR A 102 -3.16 -20.57 -27.92
CA TYR A 102 -3.18 -20.66 -26.46
C TYR A 102 -4.07 -19.60 -25.82
N ARG A 103 -4.83 -20.00 -24.76
CA ARG A 103 -5.69 -19.08 -24.00
C ARG A 103 -4.93 -18.14 -23.05
N SER A 104 -3.66 -18.43 -22.75
CA SER A 104 -2.83 -17.64 -21.84
C SER A 104 -1.42 -17.43 -22.38
N ILE A 105 -0.81 -16.30 -22.02
CA ILE A 105 0.53 -15.92 -22.46
C ILE A 105 1.51 -16.25 -21.34
N GLY A 106 2.50 -17.10 -21.64
CA GLY A 106 3.60 -17.37 -20.72
C GLY A 106 4.45 -16.13 -20.48
N THR A 107 5.04 -16.03 -19.29
CA THR A 107 5.80 -14.85 -18.83
C THR A 107 6.87 -14.37 -19.82
N LYS A 108 7.63 -15.29 -20.43
CA LYS A 108 8.68 -14.95 -21.41
C LYS A 108 8.11 -14.33 -22.69
N ALA A 109 7.01 -14.88 -23.20
CA ALA A 109 6.31 -14.35 -24.36
C ALA A 109 5.71 -12.97 -24.06
N ASN A 110 5.17 -12.79 -22.85
CA ASN A 110 4.63 -11.51 -22.41
C ASN A 110 5.69 -10.41 -22.35
N LEU A 111 6.87 -10.74 -21.81
CA LEU A 111 8.02 -9.82 -21.77
C LEU A 111 8.49 -9.43 -23.18
N PHE A 112 8.53 -10.39 -24.11
CA PHE A 112 8.89 -10.10 -25.51
C PHE A 112 7.88 -9.16 -26.18
N ILE A 113 6.58 -9.44 -26.03
CA ILE A 113 5.50 -8.59 -26.54
C ILE A 113 5.60 -7.18 -25.96
N ALA A 114 5.82 -7.06 -24.65
CA ALA A 114 6.01 -5.78 -23.97
C ALA A 114 7.24 -5.02 -24.48
N ALA A 115 8.35 -5.72 -24.74
CA ALA A 115 9.57 -5.11 -25.30
C ALA A 115 9.36 -4.58 -26.72
N VAL A 116 8.68 -5.34 -27.59
CA VAL A 116 8.34 -4.91 -28.96
C VAL A 116 7.40 -3.70 -28.93
N ALA A 117 6.37 -3.72 -28.09
CA ALA A 117 5.48 -2.57 -27.90
C ALA A 117 6.23 -1.33 -27.38
N GLY A 118 7.17 -1.52 -26.44
CA GLY A 118 8.05 -0.47 -25.94
C GLY A 118 8.95 0.11 -27.04
N ALA A 119 9.54 -0.72 -27.90
CA ALA A 119 10.39 -0.27 -28.99
C ALA A 119 9.62 0.56 -30.03
N CYS A 120 8.41 0.13 -30.42
CA CYS A 120 7.54 0.91 -31.30
C CYS A 120 7.15 2.27 -30.67
N THR A 121 6.85 2.27 -29.37
CA THR A 121 6.51 3.49 -28.63
C THR A 121 7.66 4.48 -28.62
N VAL A 122 8.88 3.98 -28.35
CA VAL A 122 10.10 4.79 -28.38
C VAL A 122 10.33 5.36 -29.78
N ALA A 123 10.19 4.56 -30.84
CA ALA A 123 10.38 5.03 -32.20
C ALA A 123 9.46 6.20 -32.56
N ILE A 124 8.20 6.18 -32.11
CA ILE A 124 7.25 7.27 -32.41
C ILE A 124 7.49 8.49 -31.52
N THR A 125 7.86 8.28 -30.26
CA THR A 125 7.93 9.37 -29.27
C THR A 125 9.32 10.00 -29.14
N GLN A 126 10.33 9.48 -29.83
CA GLN A 126 11.72 9.95 -29.75
C GLN A 126 11.87 11.46 -30.03
N PRO A 127 11.24 12.06 -31.07
CA PRO A 127 11.36 13.50 -31.32
C PRO A 127 10.96 14.38 -30.13
N LEU A 128 9.87 14.01 -29.44
CA LEU A 128 9.40 14.74 -28.27
C LEU A 128 10.32 14.54 -27.06
N ASP A 129 10.92 13.37 -26.92
CA ASP A 129 11.86 13.06 -25.84
C ASP A 129 13.19 13.82 -26.02
N THR A 130 13.70 13.89 -27.26
CA THR A 130 14.89 14.68 -27.61
C THR A 130 14.65 16.17 -27.39
N ALA A 131 13.54 16.72 -27.90
CA ALA A 131 13.18 18.12 -27.68
C ALA A 131 13.03 18.45 -26.17
N ALA A 132 12.38 17.58 -25.40
CA ALA A 132 12.26 17.76 -23.95
C ALA A 132 13.64 17.75 -23.25
N SER A 133 14.55 16.86 -23.65
CA SER A 133 15.91 16.80 -23.09
C SER A 133 16.69 18.08 -23.39
N ARG A 134 16.64 18.59 -24.61
CA ARG A 134 17.32 19.85 -25.01
C ARG A 134 16.76 21.05 -24.26
N MET A 135 15.44 21.15 -24.15
CA MET A 135 14.79 22.15 -23.31
C MET A 135 15.28 22.06 -21.86
N GLN A 136 15.33 20.86 -21.28
CA GLN A 136 15.82 20.64 -19.91
C GLN A 136 17.29 21.05 -19.74
N THR A 137 18.16 20.79 -20.72
CA THR A 137 19.60 21.06 -20.63
C THR A 137 19.97 22.50 -20.95
N SER A 138 19.16 23.21 -21.73
CA SER A 138 19.34 24.63 -22.08
C SER A 138 19.52 25.55 -20.87
N ASP A 139 20.25 26.64 -21.02
CA ASP A 139 20.46 27.64 -19.95
C ASP A 139 19.15 28.10 -19.31
N PHE A 140 19.16 28.28 -17.97
CA PHE A 140 17.97 28.71 -17.24
C PHE A 140 17.43 30.05 -17.78
N GLY A 141 16.14 30.06 -18.12
CA GLY A 141 15.43 31.21 -18.67
C GLY A 141 15.57 31.37 -20.19
N LYS A 142 16.35 30.52 -20.87
CA LYS A 142 16.58 30.58 -22.32
C LYS A 142 15.96 29.42 -23.11
N SER A 143 15.24 28.49 -22.45
CA SER A 143 14.60 27.37 -23.12
C SER A 143 13.65 27.85 -24.22
N LYS A 144 13.86 27.33 -25.43
CA LYS A 144 12.92 27.49 -26.55
C LYS A 144 11.65 26.67 -26.26
N GLY A 145 10.52 27.08 -26.84
CA GLY A 145 9.26 26.30 -26.76
C GLY A 145 9.32 25.07 -27.68
N LEU A 146 8.37 24.13 -27.51
CA LEU A 146 8.33 22.88 -28.29
C LEU A 146 8.37 23.13 -29.80
N TRP A 147 7.47 23.99 -30.30
CA TRP A 147 7.37 24.28 -31.73
C TRP A 147 8.66 24.86 -32.30
N LYS A 148 9.29 25.78 -31.57
CA LYS A 148 10.54 26.40 -31.97
C LYS A 148 11.71 25.41 -31.97
N THR A 149 11.75 24.54 -30.96
CA THR A 149 12.76 23.47 -30.84
C THR A 149 12.63 22.50 -32.02
N LEU A 150 11.42 22.03 -32.33
CA LEU A 150 11.19 21.10 -33.45
C LEU A 150 11.38 21.75 -34.83
N SER A 151 11.13 23.06 -34.98
CA SER A 151 11.28 23.75 -36.27
C SER A 151 12.73 24.07 -36.63
N GLU A 152 13.59 24.23 -35.63
CA GLU A 152 15.01 24.53 -35.83
C GLU A 152 15.86 23.26 -35.96
N GLU A 153 15.29 22.09 -35.63
CA GLU A 153 15.96 20.80 -35.68
C GLU A 153 15.77 20.09 -37.03
N THR A 154 16.82 19.42 -37.50
CA THR A 154 16.69 18.50 -38.62
C THR A 154 15.99 17.19 -38.22
N TRP A 155 15.41 16.49 -39.20
CA TRP A 155 14.74 15.20 -38.94
C TRP A 155 15.69 14.16 -38.31
N GLU A 156 16.97 14.18 -38.66
CA GLU A 156 17.96 13.26 -38.07
C GLU A 156 18.24 13.61 -36.61
N GLU A 157 18.41 14.89 -36.29
CA GLU A 157 18.66 15.37 -34.92
C GLU A 157 17.48 15.12 -33.98
N ALA A 158 16.24 15.16 -34.48
CA ALA A 158 15.07 14.83 -33.68
C ALA A 158 15.10 13.38 -33.15
N PHE A 159 15.74 12.47 -33.90
CA PHE A 159 15.88 11.06 -33.55
C PHE A 159 17.19 10.73 -32.82
N ASP A 160 17.97 11.74 -32.43
CA ASP A 160 19.20 11.54 -31.64
C ASP A 160 18.94 10.70 -30.40
N GLY A 161 19.72 9.64 -30.24
CA GLY A 161 19.58 8.70 -29.12
C GLY A 161 18.53 7.60 -29.32
N LEU A 162 17.89 7.47 -30.49
CA LEU A 162 16.91 6.41 -30.76
C LEU A 162 17.47 5.01 -30.46
N GLY A 163 18.65 4.68 -30.97
CA GLY A 163 19.25 3.35 -30.81
C GLY A 163 19.45 2.96 -29.34
N ILE A 164 19.87 3.91 -28.51
CA ILE A 164 20.05 3.67 -27.08
C ILE A 164 18.73 3.70 -26.31
N SER A 165 17.76 4.51 -26.74
CA SER A 165 16.39 4.46 -26.21
C SER A 165 15.73 3.10 -26.45
N ILE A 166 15.92 2.49 -27.63
CA ILE A 166 15.44 1.13 -27.94
C ILE A 166 16.14 0.11 -27.04
N LEU A 167 17.47 0.20 -26.87
CA LEU A 167 18.19 -0.67 -25.93
C LEU A 167 17.62 -0.58 -24.52
N LEU A 168 17.26 0.62 -24.06
CA LEU A 168 16.71 0.85 -22.71
C LEU A 168 15.31 0.25 -22.49
N THR A 169 14.61 -0.19 -23.54
CA THR A 169 13.35 -0.94 -23.41
C THR A 169 13.53 -2.30 -22.72
N ILE A 170 14.78 -2.77 -22.56
CA ILE A 170 15.10 -3.97 -21.77
C ILE A 170 15.00 -3.74 -20.26
N ASN A 171 15.01 -2.48 -19.78
CA ASN A 171 15.03 -2.17 -18.34
C ASN A 171 13.83 -2.79 -17.57
N PRO A 172 12.58 -2.71 -18.03
CA PRO A 172 11.45 -3.41 -17.41
C PRO A 172 11.63 -4.93 -17.34
N ALA A 173 12.23 -5.55 -18.36
CA ALA A 173 12.49 -6.99 -18.35
C ALA A 173 13.50 -7.37 -17.27
N ILE A 174 14.60 -6.62 -17.14
CA ILE A 174 15.59 -6.81 -16.06
C ILE A 174 14.95 -6.62 -14.69
N GLN A 175 14.13 -5.58 -14.52
CA GLN A 175 13.40 -5.31 -13.28
C GLN A 175 12.48 -6.49 -12.92
N TYR A 176 11.70 -6.99 -13.88
CA TYR A 176 10.79 -8.10 -13.65
C TYR A 176 11.55 -9.38 -13.27
N THR A 177 12.63 -9.70 -13.99
CA THR A 177 13.47 -10.86 -13.68
C THR A 177 14.11 -10.75 -12.29
N ALA A 178 14.63 -9.58 -11.93
CA ALA A 178 15.16 -9.33 -10.59
C ALA A 178 14.08 -9.49 -9.51
N PHE A 179 12.86 -8.98 -9.77
CA PHE A 179 11.74 -9.11 -8.86
C PHE A 179 11.35 -10.56 -8.63
N ASP A 180 11.22 -11.35 -9.70
CA ASP A 180 10.84 -12.75 -9.60
C ASP A 180 11.89 -13.57 -8.86
N GLN A 181 13.18 -13.36 -9.14
CA GLN A 181 14.27 -14.03 -8.41
C GLN A 181 14.30 -13.69 -6.92
N LEU A 182 14.11 -12.41 -6.57
CA LEU A 182 14.08 -11.98 -5.17
C LEU A 182 12.83 -12.51 -4.45
N LYS A 183 11.68 -12.51 -5.13
CA LYS A 183 10.44 -13.10 -4.63
C LYS A 183 10.59 -14.60 -4.37
N GLN A 184 11.14 -15.37 -5.32
CA GLN A 184 11.34 -16.81 -5.16
C GLN A 184 12.26 -17.14 -3.99
N ARG A 185 13.39 -16.43 -3.85
CA ARG A 185 14.31 -16.62 -2.71
C ARG A 185 13.68 -16.34 -1.35
N LEU A 186 12.74 -15.40 -1.27
CA LEU A 186 12.01 -15.11 -0.03
C LEU A 186 10.96 -16.18 0.28
N LEU A 187 10.27 -16.68 -0.74
CA LEU A 187 9.26 -17.74 -0.60
C LEU A 187 9.90 -19.09 -0.26
N ASP A 188 11.05 -19.43 -0.85
CA ASP A 188 11.80 -20.65 -0.55
C ASP A 188 12.36 -20.66 0.89
N GLY A 189 12.63 -19.47 1.45
CA GLY A 189 12.99 -19.31 2.86
C GLY A 189 11.82 -19.46 3.84
N GLN A 190 10.58 -19.43 3.34
CA GLN A 190 9.35 -19.64 4.11
C GLN A 190 8.75 -21.02 3.80
N GLN A 191 9.39 -22.09 4.31
CA GLN A 191 8.79 -23.42 4.28
C GLN A 191 7.47 -23.41 5.07
N GLY A 192 6.32 -23.50 4.38
CA GLY A 192 5.08 -24.00 4.98
C GLY A 192 3.77 -23.23 4.77
N ASN A 193 3.70 -22.12 4.02
CA ASN A 193 2.39 -21.53 3.69
C ASN A 193 2.47 -20.66 2.41
N PRO A 194 1.59 -20.85 1.41
CA PRO A 194 1.50 -19.96 0.26
C PRO A 194 0.80 -18.66 0.68
N GLN A 195 1.46 -17.84 1.50
CA GLN A 195 1.02 -16.48 1.80
C GLN A 195 1.38 -15.58 0.61
N SER A 196 0.40 -14.83 0.12
CA SER A 196 0.65 -13.69 -0.76
C SER A 196 1.60 -12.71 -0.06
N LEU A 197 2.59 -12.20 -0.78
CA LEU A 197 3.51 -11.18 -0.26
C LEU A 197 2.70 -10.00 0.28
N SER A 198 3.02 -9.55 1.50
CA SER A 198 2.49 -8.29 2.03
C SER A 198 2.77 -7.15 1.03
N ALA A 199 1.83 -6.22 0.87
CA ALA A 199 1.95 -5.09 -0.06
C ALA A 199 3.28 -4.32 0.14
N LEU A 200 3.70 -4.09 1.39
CA LEU A 200 4.98 -3.45 1.71
C LEU A 200 6.19 -4.31 1.27
N THR A 201 6.11 -5.63 1.41
CA THR A 201 7.20 -6.52 0.97
C THR A 201 7.27 -6.57 -0.55
N ALA A 202 6.14 -6.68 -1.25
CA ALA A 202 6.07 -6.59 -2.70
C ALA A 202 6.56 -5.22 -3.20
N PHE A 203 6.23 -4.15 -2.48
CA PHE A 203 6.71 -2.80 -2.76
C PHE A 203 8.23 -2.68 -2.64
N LEU A 204 8.81 -3.09 -1.50
CA LEU A 204 10.25 -3.05 -1.27
C LEU A 204 11.01 -3.92 -2.26
N LEU A 205 10.47 -5.09 -2.60
CA LEU A 205 11.01 -5.94 -3.66
C LEU A 205 10.96 -5.25 -5.01
N GLY A 206 9.84 -4.60 -5.35
CA GLY A 206 9.68 -3.82 -6.58
C GLY A 206 10.70 -2.68 -6.67
N ALA A 207 10.86 -1.91 -5.59
CA ALA A 207 11.81 -0.81 -5.48
C ALA A 207 13.26 -1.30 -5.59
N ALA A 208 13.62 -2.37 -4.88
CA ALA A 208 14.96 -2.97 -4.95
C ALA A 208 15.27 -3.49 -6.36
N SER A 209 14.31 -4.16 -7.00
CA SER A 209 14.43 -4.67 -8.36
C SER A 209 14.58 -3.54 -9.38
N LYS A 210 13.84 -2.44 -9.19
CA LYS A 210 13.96 -1.25 -10.03
C LYS A 210 15.31 -0.57 -9.86
N CYS A 211 15.83 -0.50 -8.63
CA CYS A 211 17.17 0.03 -8.37
C CYS A 211 18.24 -0.83 -9.05
N ALA A 212 18.17 -2.16 -8.91
CA ALA A 212 19.11 -3.07 -9.56
C ALA A 212 19.10 -2.93 -11.08
N ALA A 213 17.91 -2.94 -11.70
CA ALA A 213 17.76 -2.73 -13.14
C ALA A 213 18.30 -1.37 -13.58
N THR A 214 18.00 -0.31 -12.81
CA THR A 214 18.46 1.05 -13.10
C THR A 214 19.98 1.14 -13.02
N CYS A 215 20.62 0.59 -11.99
CA CYS A 215 22.08 0.56 -11.87
C CYS A 215 22.74 -0.14 -13.07
N LEU A 216 22.19 -1.27 -13.50
CA LEU A 216 22.72 -2.03 -14.63
C LEU A 216 22.59 -1.27 -15.96
N THR A 217 21.44 -0.62 -16.19
CA THR A 217 21.20 0.14 -17.44
C THR A 217 21.71 1.58 -17.37
N TYR A 218 22.24 2.02 -16.22
CA TYR A 218 22.58 3.42 -16.00
C TYR A 218 23.61 4.00 -16.98
N PRO A 219 24.69 3.27 -17.35
CA PRO A 219 25.62 3.75 -18.37
C PRO A 219 24.93 4.11 -19.69
N ALA A 220 23.93 3.33 -20.10
CA ALA A 220 23.15 3.62 -21.30
C ALA A 220 22.22 4.83 -21.13
N ILE A 221 21.62 5.02 -19.93
CA ILE A 221 20.84 6.22 -19.59
C ILE A 221 21.70 7.47 -19.68
N ARG A 222 22.94 7.41 -19.16
CA ARG A 222 23.92 8.49 -19.21
C ARG A 222 24.25 8.86 -20.66
N CYS A 223 24.61 7.87 -21.50
CA CYS A 223 24.90 8.11 -22.91
C CYS A 223 23.70 8.69 -23.67
N LYS A 224 22.48 8.23 -23.36
CA LYS A 224 21.25 8.78 -23.94
C LYS A 224 21.13 10.30 -23.70
N VAL A 225 21.26 10.72 -22.45
CA VAL A 225 21.15 12.14 -22.09
C VAL A 225 22.25 12.97 -22.75
N MET A 226 23.48 12.43 -22.82
CA MET A 226 24.60 13.08 -23.50
C MET A 226 24.34 13.31 -25.01
N ILE A 227 23.82 12.29 -25.70
CA ILE A 227 23.52 12.35 -27.13
C ILE A 227 22.38 13.34 -27.39
N GLN A 228 21.30 13.27 -26.61
CA GLN A 228 20.14 14.14 -26.78
C GLN A 228 20.45 15.61 -26.44
N ALA A 229 21.37 15.85 -25.50
CA ALA A 229 21.77 17.19 -25.09
C ALA A 229 22.88 17.81 -25.95
N ALA A 230 23.49 17.07 -26.88
CA ALA A 230 24.53 17.59 -27.75
C ALA A 230 23.91 18.59 -28.75
N GLU A 231 24.31 19.86 -28.64
CA GLU A 231 23.97 20.92 -29.60
C GLU A 231 25.10 21.10 -30.61
N SER A 232 24.74 21.43 -31.84
CA SER A 232 25.67 21.55 -32.98
C SER A 232 26.44 22.88 -33.01
N GLU A 233 26.19 23.81 -32.09
CA GLU A 233 26.54 25.24 -32.25
C GLU A 233 27.87 25.68 -31.60
N GLU A 234 28.53 24.89 -30.73
CA GLU A 234 29.72 25.37 -29.97
C GLU A 234 31.01 24.53 -30.12
N ASP A 235 30.97 23.39 -30.83
CA ASP A 235 32.11 22.48 -30.97
C ASP A 235 32.54 22.32 -32.43
N THR A 236 33.83 22.04 -32.67
CA THR A 236 34.32 21.64 -34.00
C THR A 236 33.43 20.51 -34.54
N TYR A 237 32.93 20.63 -35.78
CA TYR A 237 31.94 19.72 -36.38
C TYR A 237 32.26 18.22 -36.14
N GLU A 238 33.52 17.81 -36.22
CA GLU A 238 33.97 16.42 -35.98
C GLU A 238 33.79 15.94 -34.53
N GLU A 239 34.01 16.81 -33.53
CA GLU A 239 33.81 16.43 -32.12
C GLU A 239 32.32 16.36 -31.76
N SER A 240 31.47 17.17 -32.39
CA SER A 240 30.01 17.17 -32.16
C SER A 240 29.35 15.93 -32.77
N GLU A 241 29.67 15.58 -34.03
CA GLU A 241 29.14 14.37 -34.67
C GLU A 241 29.55 13.09 -33.93
N SER A 242 30.81 13.01 -33.49
CA SER A 242 31.27 11.84 -32.73
C SER A 242 30.45 11.64 -31.45
N ARG A 243 30.05 12.73 -30.77
CA ARG A 243 29.26 12.71 -29.54
C ARG A 243 27.80 12.32 -29.74
N LYS A 244 27.23 12.50 -30.93
CA LYS A 244 25.87 12.06 -31.28
C LYS A 244 25.79 10.55 -31.48
N THR A 245 26.91 9.88 -31.75
CA THR A 245 26.96 8.41 -31.85
C THR A 245 27.07 7.73 -30.47
N VAL A 246 26.48 6.54 -30.34
CA VAL A 246 26.59 5.73 -29.11
C VAL A 246 28.05 5.40 -28.78
N SER A 247 28.84 5.03 -29.79
CA SER A 247 30.26 4.70 -29.63
C SER A 247 31.08 5.92 -29.18
N GLY A 248 30.87 7.09 -29.79
CA GLY A 248 31.61 8.28 -29.43
C GLY A 248 31.17 8.87 -28.08
N ALA A 249 29.89 8.77 -27.69
CA ALA A 249 29.45 9.11 -26.33
C ALA A 249 30.10 8.21 -25.27
N LEU A 250 30.16 6.89 -25.50
CA LEU A 250 30.85 5.93 -24.63
C LEU A 250 32.35 6.26 -24.53
N HIS A 251 33.00 6.48 -25.68
CA HIS A 251 34.43 6.79 -25.75
C HIS A 251 34.76 8.11 -25.05
N ALA A 252 33.94 9.16 -25.26
CA ALA A 252 34.11 10.47 -24.64
C ALA A 252 34.01 10.39 -23.11
N ILE A 253 33.01 9.69 -22.57
CA ILE A 253 32.87 9.51 -21.12
C ILE A 253 34.05 8.71 -20.57
N TRP A 254 34.43 7.61 -21.23
CA TRP A 254 35.55 6.78 -20.78
C TRP A 254 36.87 7.56 -20.75
N ARG A 255 37.16 8.35 -21.78
CA ARG A 255 38.41 9.13 -21.88
C ARG A 255 38.43 10.33 -20.93
N LYS A 256 37.32 11.06 -20.79
CA LYS A 256 37.27 12.30 -19.98
C LYS A 256 36.98 12.06 -18.50
N GLU A 257 36.14 11.08 -18.16
CA GLU A 257 35.67 10.85 -16.79
C GLU A 257 35.98 9.44 -16.23
N GLY A 258 36.44 8.52 -17.07
CA GLY A 258 36.69 7.13 -16.68
C GLY A 258 35.41 6.35 -16.34
N PHE A 259 35.58 5.17 -15.76
CA PHE A 259 34.46 4.26 -15.46
C PHE A 259 33.42 4.86 -14.49
N ILE A 260 33.84 5.63 -13.50
CA ILE A 260 32.93 6.25 -12.52
C ILE A 260 32.07 7.34 -13.18
N GLY A 261 32.54 7.95 -14.28
CA GLY A 261 31.80 8.95 -15.04
C GLY A 261 30.46 8.45 -15.57
N PHE A 262 30.36 7.17 -15.95
CA PHE A 262 29.10 6.56 -16.40
C PHE A 262 28.00 6.61 -15.33
N PHE A 263 28.37 6.69 -14.05
CA PHE A 263 27.44 6.69 -12.92
C PHE A 263 27.18 8.10 -12.33
N LYS A 264 27.67 9.16 -12.98
CA LYS A 264 27.43 10.54 -12.55
C LYS A 264 25.93 10.86 -12.65
N GLY A 265 25.30 11.10 -11.49
CA GLY A 265 23.87 11.38 -11.35
C GLY A 265 23.02 10.18 -10.88
N LEU A 266 23.63 9.01 -10.66
CA LEU A 266 22.90 7.78 -10.28
C LEU A 266 22.10 7.95 -8.98
N ARG A 267 22.67 8.64 -7.98
CA ARG A 267 22.00 8.87 -6.69
C ARG A 267 20.66 9.61 -6.86
N ALA A 268 20.62 10.62 -7.72
CA ALA A 268 19.40 11.37 -8.00
C ALA A 268 18.38 10.53 -8.77
N GLN A 269 18.84 9.66 -9.68
CA GLN A 269 17.98 8.72 -10.39
C GLN A 269 17.35 7.70 -9.43
N ILE A 270 18.13 7.11 -8.53
CA ILE A 270 17.65 6.18 -7.50
C ILE A 270 16.67 6.89 -6.57
N LEU A 271 16.99 8.10 -6.11
CA LEU A 271 16.10 8.89 -5.26
C LEU A 271 14.76 9.13 -5.98
N LYS A 272 14.78 9.63 -7.23
CA LYS A 272 13.59 9.82 -8.05
C LYS A 272 12.76 8.54 -8.14
N THR A 273 13.41 7.41 -8.45
CA THR A 273 12.76 6.10 -8.57
C THR A 273 12.13 5.65 -7.26
N VAL A 274 12.86 5.70 -6.14
CA VAL A 274 12.35 5.28 -4.84
C VAL A 274 11.23 6.21 -4.37
N THR A 275 11.33 7.53 -4.58
CA THR A 275 10.26 8.47 -4.21
C THR A 275 9.02 8.37 -5.08
N ALA A 276 9.19 8.06 -6.37
CA ALA A 276 8.07 7.82 -7.28
C ALA A 276 7.36 6.50 -6.93
N SER A 277 8.13 5.49 -6.51
CA SER A 277 7.60 4.22 -6.01
C SER A 277 6.95 4.42 -4.63
N SER A 278 7.58 5.11 -3.68
CA SER A 278 7.10 5.25 -2.29
C SER A 278 5.85 6.11 -2.18
N ARG A 279 5.55 6.94 -3.18
CA ARG A 279 4.31 7.73 -3.23
C ARG A 279 3.09 6.96 -3.72
N ILE A 280 3.27 5.74 -4.24
CA ILE A 280 2.17 4.80 -4.44
C ILE A 280 1.75 4.19 -3.08
N GLU A 281 2.57 4.36 -2.05
CA GLU A 281 2.28 3.97 -0.67
C GLU A 281 1.95 5.23 0.16
N MET A 282 0.78 5.82 -0.11
CA MET A 282 -0.02 6.60 0.84
C MET A 282 -1.15 7.24 0.04
N GLU A 283 -2.25 6.52 -0.07
CA GLU A 283 -3.59 7.04 0.14
C GLU A 283 -4.47 5.79 0.30
N ILE A 284 -4.96 5.54 1.52
CA ILE A 284 -5.92 4.46 1.79
C ILE A 284 -7.20 4.88 1.07
N SER A 285 -7.29 4.62 -0.23
CA SER A 285 -8.49 4.87 -1.02
C SER A 285 -9.58 3.89 -0.61
N GLY A 286 -10.83 4.28 -0.77
CA GLY A 286 -11.95 3.42 -0.39
C GLY A 286 -13.15 3.61 -1.29
N LEU A 287 -14.12 2.73 -1.12
CA LEU A 287 -15.35 2.70 -1.88
C LEU A 287 -16.53 2.78 -0.91
N ASP A 288 -17.66 3.33 -1.33
CA ASP A 288 -18.92 3.11 -0.62
C ASP A 288 -19.72 1.92 -1.20
N SER A 289 -20.79 1.53 -0.50
CA SER A 289 -21.70 0.47 -0.93
C SER A 289 -22.41 0.76 -2.25
N ASN A 290 -22.45 2.03 -2.70
CA ASN A 290 -22.99 2.45 -3.99
C ASN A 290 -21.93 2.48 -5.11
N GLY A 291 -20.68 2.12 -4.81
CA GLY A 291 -19.55 2.11 -5.75
C GLY A 291 -18.86 3.46 -5.96
N ARG A 292 -19.19 4.50 -5.17
CA ARG A 292 -18.48 5.79 -5.18
C ARG A 292 -17.07 5.61 -4.62
N GLN A 293 -16.08 6.18 -5.30
CA GLN A 293 -14.69 6.13 -4.85
C GLN A 293 -14.32 7.37 -4.03
N PHE A 294 -13.59 7.15 -2.96
CA PHE A 294 -12.92 8.18 -2.16
C PHE A 294 -11.41 8.08 -2.38
N LYS A 295 -10.76 9.24 -2.51
CA LYS A 295 -9.32 9.32 -2.68
C LYS A 295 -8.58 8.78 -1.46
N ASN A 296 -9.06 9.15 -0.28
CA ASN A 296 -8.50 8.69 0.99
C ASN A 296 -9.52 8.76 2.13
N ALA A 297 -9.15 8.16 3.27
CA ALA A 297 -10.00 8.14 4.46
C ALA A 297 -10.27 9.54 5.02
N ASP A 298 -9.31 10.47 4.95
CA ASP A 298 -9.50 11.83 5.46
C ASP A 298 -10.55 12.61 4.65
N GLU A 299 -10.60 12.41 3.34
CA GLU A 299 -11.65 12.97 2.49
C GLU A 299 -13.01 12.44 2.87
N MET A 300 -13.14 11.12 3.00
CA MET A 300 -14.39 10.47 3.39
C MET A 300 -14.85 10.94 4.78
N TRP A 301 -13.96 10.99 5.78
CA TRP A 301 -14.32 11.45 7.12
C TRP A 301 -14.65 12.95 7.17
N ARG A 302 -14.00 13.81 6.37
CA ARG A 302 -14.42 15.21 6.23
C ARG A 302 -15.83 15.33 5.67
N GLU A 303 -16.21 14.44 4.76
CA GLU A 303 -17.55 14.44 4.18
C GLU A 303 -18.61 13.93 5.17
N GLU A 304 -18.37 12.78 5.82
CA GLU A 304 -19.34 12.10 6.68
C GLU A 304 -19.40 12.66 8.12
N VAL A 305 -18.28 13.15 8.68
CA VAL A 305 -18.19 13.59 10.08
C VAL A 305 -17.42 14.91 10.28
N GLY A 306 -17.17 15.67 9.21
CA GLY A 306 -16.32 16.87 9.25
C GLY A 306 -16.84 18.05 10.08
N ASP A 307 -18.10 18.01 10.51
CA ASP A 307 -18.68 18.96 11.46
C ASP A 307 -19.49 18.23 12.54
N SER A 308 -19.78 18.94 13.65
CA SER A 308 -20.44 18.35 14.82
C SER A 308 -21.84 17.80 14.52
N GLN A 309 -22.58 18.41 13.59
CA GLN A 309 -23.93 17.97 13.25
C GLN A 309 -23.89 16.70 12.39
N LYS A 310 -22.99 16.65 11.42
CA LYS A 310 -22.73 15.46 10.60
C LYS A 310 -22.27 14.29 11.45
N LYS A 311 -21.34 14.53 12.37
CA LYS A 311 -20.87 13.52 13.33
C LYS A 311 -22.01 12.98 14.19
N LEU A 312 -22.89 13.86 14.70
CA LEU A 312 -24.08 13.43 15.44
C LEU A 312 -25.03 12.58 14.58
N ASN A 313 -25.25 12.99 13.33
CA ASN A 313 -26.10 12.27 12.39
C ASN A 313 -25.51 10.90 12.03
N TRP A 314 -24.19 10.79 11.83
CA TRP A 314 -23.49 9.53 11.58
C TRP A 314 -23.81 8.50 12.66
N TYR A 315 -23.58 8.84 13.93
CA TYR A 315 -23.83 7.93 15.05
C TYR A 315 -25.32 7.65 15.26
N ARG A 316 -26.18 8.66 15.10
CA ARG A 316 -27.63 8.48 15.20
C ARG A 316 -28.15 7.51 14.13
N ASN A 317 -27.67 7.64 12.90
CA ASN A 317 -28.10 6.79 11.79
C ASN A 317 -27.61 5.35 11.97
N GLY A 318 -26.36 5.15 12.43
CA GLY A 318 -25.85 3.81 12.72
C GLY A 318 -26.63 3.09 13.81
N VAL A 319 -26.94 3.76 14.94
CA VAL A 319 -27.82 3.19 15.98
C VAL A 319 -29.25 3.01 15.44
N GLY A 320 -29.74 3.95 14.64
CA GLY A 320 -31.06 3.91 14.04
C GLY A 320 -31.29 2.73 13.10
N TYR A 321 -30.28 2.31 12.34
CA TYR A 321 -30.31 1.09 11.53
C TYR A 321 -30.58 -0.13 12.41
N TRP A 322 -29.78 -0.33 13.45
CA TRP A 322 -29.88 -1.48 14.34
C TRP A 322 -31.14 -1.48 15.22
N GLN A 323 -31.71 -0.31 15.52
CA GLN A 323 -33.03 -0.19 16.16
C GLN A 323 -34.16 -0.83 15.31
N GLY A 324 -34.01 -0.86 13.98
CA GLY A 324 -34.95 -1.52 13.07
C GLY A 324 -34.75 -3.02 12.89
N VAL A 325 -33.67 -3.59 13.42
CA VAL A 325 -33.31 -5.00 13.25
C VAL A 325 -33.94 -5.85 14.36
N GLU A 326 -34.42 -7.04 13.99
CA GLU A 326 -35.00 -8.00 14.93
C GLU A 326 -33.96 -8.47 15.97
N ALA A 327 -34.37 -8.53 17.25
CA ALA A 327 -33.56 -9.04 18.35
C ALA A 327 -33.46 -10.58 18.34
N SER A 328 -32.99 -11.15 17.23
CA SER A 328 -32.79 -12.59 17.04
C SER A 328 -31.36 -12.88 16.61
N VAL A 329 -30.91 -14.13 16.75
CA VAL A 329 -29.56 -14.55 16.30
C VAL A 329 -29.38 -14.29 14.80
N ASP A 330 -30.44 -14.51 14.02
CA ASP A 330 -30.42 -14.30 12.58
C ASP A 330 -30.42 -12.80 12.24
N GLY A 331 -31.23 -11.99 12.94
CA GLY A 331 -31.28 -10.54 12.78
C GLY A 331 -29.92 -9.87 13.03
N VAL A 332 -29.28 -10.15 14.17
CA VAL A 332 -27.96 -9.56 14.49
C VAL A 332 -26.81 -10.11 13.62
N LEU A 333 -27.05 -11.18 12.86
CA LEU A 333 -26.12 -11.74 11.89
C LEU A 333 -26.52 -11.43 10.44
N GLY A 334 -27.51 -10.55 10.21
CA GLY A 334 -27.93 -10.14 8.88
C GLY A 334 -28.49 -11.26 8.00
N GLY A 335 -29.19 -12.24 8.59
CA GLY A 335 -29.74 -13.40 7.86
C GLY A 335 -28.79 -14.61 7.78
N TYR A 336 -27.63 -14.53 8.44
CA TYR A 336 -26.61 -15.58 8.45
C TYR A 336 -26.58 -16.35 9.77
N GLY A 337 -27.72 -16.62 10.42
CA GLY A 337 -27.80 -17.32 11.70
C GLY A 337 -27.03 -18.64 11.77
N HIS A 338 -26.89 -19.34 10.64
CA HIS A 338 -26.12 -20.58 10.50
C HIS A 338 -24.60 -20.43 10.74
N VAL A 339 -24.04 -19.21 10.68
CA VAL A 339 -22.61 -18.97 10.96
C VAL A 339 -22.30 -18.87 12.44
N ASN A 340 -23.31 -18.88 13.32
CA ASN A 340 -23.14 -18.77 14.76
C ASN A 340 -22.20 -19.84 15.35
N GLU A 341 -22.38 -21.12 15.01
CA GLU A 341 -21.51 -22.18 15.52
C GLU A 341 -20.04 -22.04 15.06
N PRO A 342 -19.76 -21.87 13.75
CA PRO A 342 -18.41 -21.55 13.28
C PRO A 342 -17.79 -20.31 13.94
N ASP A 343 -18.60 -19.28 14.20
CA ASP A 343 -18.20 -18.04 14.86
C ASP A 343 -17.69 -18.32 16.29
N ILE A 344 -18.49 -19.02 17.09
CA ILE A 344 -18.17 -19.35 18.49
C ILE A 344 -16.98 -20.31 18.58
N ASN A 345 -16.96 -21.39 17.80
CA ASN A 345 -15.89 -22.40 17.86
C ASN A 345 -14.51 -21.82 17.53
N SER A 346 -14.43 -20.95 16.51
CA SER A 346 -13.18 -20.31 16.12
C SER A 346 -12.70 -19.28 17.15
N SER A 347 -13.64 -18.55 17.75
CA SER A 347 -13.42 -17.57 18.82
C SER A 347 -12.92 -18.26 20.09
N GLU A 348 -13.54 -19.36 20.48
CA GLU A 348 -13.15 -20.17 21.63
C GLU A 348 -11.72 -20.71 21.48
N ALA A 349 -11.40 -21.27 20.32
CA ALA A 349 -10.05 -21.77 20.04
C ALA A 349 -8.99 -20.65 20.10
N PHE A 350 -9.35 -19.42 19.69
CA PHE A 350 -8.45 -18.27 19.80
C PHE A 350 -8.28 -17.81 21.25
N LEU A 351 -9.40 -17.64 21.97
CA LEU A 351 -9.43 -17.22 23.36
C LEU A 351 -8.66 -18.19 24.26
N ASN A 352 -8.90 -19.50 24.13
CA ASN A 352 -8.18 -20.52 24.90
C ASN A 352 -6.66 -20.44 24.72
N THR A 353 -6.22 -20.16 23.50
CA THR A 353 -4.79 -19.99 23.23
C THR A 353 -4.23 -18.77 23.98
N LEU A 354 -4.98 -17.67 23.99
CA LEU A 354 -4.56 -16.44 24.70
C LEU A 354 -4.60 -16.62 26.21
N LEU A 355 -5.63 -17.28 26.75
CA LEU A 355 -5.75 -17.52 28.18
C LEU A 355 -4.58 -18.39 28.68
N ALA A 356 -4.21 -19.43 27.93
CA ALA A 356 -3.05 -20.26 28.24
C ALA A 356 -1.71 -19.50 28.14
N ASP A 357 -1.58 -18.58 27.18
CA ASP A 357 -0.35 -17.83 26.96
C ASP A 357 -0.15 -16.67 27.96
N LEU A 358 -1.24 -15.99 28.36
CA LEU A 358 -1.20 -14.73 29.10
C LEU A 358 -1.55 -14.85 30.58
N PHE A 359 -2.32 -15.87 30.98
CA PHE A 359 -2.71 -16.08 32.38
C PHE A 359 -2.09 -17.36 32.96
N PRO A 360 -1.48 -17.29 34.16
CA PRO A 360 -1.04 -18.47 34.89
C PRO A 360 -2.19 -19.47 35.08
N ASP A 361 -1.91 -20.77 34.95
CA ASP A 361 -2.90 -21.86 35.02
C ASP A 361 -4.13 -21.65 34.11
N SER A 362 -3.96 -20.92 33.00
CA SER A 362 -5.04 -20.52 32.09
C SER A 362 -6.19 -19.77 32.77
N GLY A 363 -5.93 -19.11 33.90
CA GLY A 363 -6.91 -18.33 34.65
C GLY A 363 -7.88 -19.15 35.51
N ARG A 364 -7.77 -20.49 35.58
CA ARG A 364 -8.73 -21.36 36.28
C ARG A 364 -8.90 -21.08 37.78
N ASN A 365 -7.89 -20.46 38.41
CA ASN A 365 -7.91 -20.10 39.83
C ASN A 365 -7.96 -18.57 40.06
N GLN A 366 -8.32 -17.80 39.04
CA GLN A 366 -8.40 -16.35 39.09
C GLN A 366 -9.83 -15.90 38.80
N ARG A 367 -10.28 -14.85 39.49
CA ARG A 367 -11.57 -14.22 39.19
C ARG A 367 -11.41 -13.30 37.99
N LEU A 368 -11.72 -13.82 36.80
CA LEU A 368 -11.58 -13.09 35.54
C LEU A 368 -12.85 -12.31 35.21
N VAL A 369 -12.68 -11.09 34.69
CA VAL A 369 -13.78 -10.18 34.34
C VAL A 369 -13.62 -9.72 32.89
N ALA A 370 -14.70 -9.81 32.11
CA ALA A 370 -14.73 -9.37 30.72
C ALA A 370 -15.76 -8.25 30.48
N LEU A 371 -15.49 -7.41 29.48
CA LEU A 371 -16.45 -6.48 28.89
C LEU A 371 -16.77 -6.95 27.47
N ASP A 372 -18.04 -7.19 27.16
CA ASP A 372 -18.55 -7.52 25.82
C ASP A 372 -19.09 -6.25 25.14
N CYS A 373 -18.30 -5.66 24.25
CA CYS A 373 -18.64 -4.45 23.50
C CYS A 373 -19.33 -4.78 22.17
N GLY A 374 -20.49 -4.16 21.95
CA GLY A 374 -21.38 -4.55 20.83
C GLY A 374 -22.03 -5.89 21.11
N SER A 375 -22.46 -6.10 22.36
CA SER A 375 -22.93 -7.41 22.82
C SER A 375 -24.20 -7.88 22.09
N GLY A 376 -24.93 -6.97 21.43
CA GLY A 376 -26.21 -7.23 20.80
C GLY A 376 -27.15 -7.92 21.78
N ILE A 377 -27.74 -9.04 21.36
CA ILE A 377 -28.64 -9.87 22.17
C ILE A 377 -27.92 -10.79 23.19
N GLY A 378 -26.65 -10.52 23.50
CA GLY A 378 -25.84 -11.31 24.44
C GLY A 378 -25.36 -12.65 23.88
N ARG A 379 -25.34 -12.82 22.56
CA ARG A 379 -25.03 -14.10 21.88
C ARG A 379 -23.63 -14.61 22.20
N VAL A 380 -22.62 -13.74 22.13
CA VAL A 380 -21.22 -14.09 22.40
C VAL A 380 -21.02 -14.33 23.89
N THR A 381 -21.57 -13.45 24.74
CA THR A 381 -21.60 -13.67 26.19
C THR A 381 -22.17 -15.04 26.55
N LYS A 382 -23.36 -15.40 26.06
CA LYS A 382 -24.05 -16.67 26.33
C LYS A 382 -23.27 -17.90 25.89
N ASN A 383 -22.76 -17.88 24.65
CA ASN A 383 -22.18 -19.09 24.04
C ASN A 383 -20.68 -19.23 24.28
N LEU A 384 -20.01 -18.19 24.79
CA LEU A 384 -18.56 -18.17 24.96
C LEU A 384 -18.12 -17.57 26.30
N LEU A 385 -18.33 -16.26 26.52
CA LEU A 385 -17.59 -15.53 27.56
C LEU A 385 -17.92 -16.02 28.99
N ILE A 386 -19.19 -16.30 29.30
CA ILE A 386 -19.59 -16.74 30.64
C ILE A 386 -18.97 -18.08 31.05
N ARG A 387 -18.42 -18.87 30.10
CA ARG A 387 -17.73 -20.13 30.39
C ARG A 387 -16.30 -19.95 30.89
N TYR A 388 -15.71 -18.77 30.62
CA TYR A 388 -14.29 -18.48 30.89
C TYR A 388 -14.09 -17.31 31.86
N PHE A 389 -15.09 -16.43 31.97
CA PHE A 389 -15.04 -15.25 32.83
C PHE A 389 -16.11 -15.33 33.91
N ASN A 390 -15.74 -14.99 35.14
CA ASN A 390 -16.62 -15.00 36.31
C ASN A 390 -17.69 -13.91 36.24
N GLU A 391 -17.31 -12.75 35.71
CA GLU A 391 -18.21 -11.64 35.49
C GLU A 391 -18.05 -11.14 34.06
N VAL A 392 -19.18 -10.99 33.37
CA VAL A 392 -19.23 -10.37 32.05
C VAL A 392 -20.14 -9.15 32.12
N ASP A 393 -19.60 -7.99 31.80
CA ASP A 393 -20.39 -6.78 31.59
C ASP A 393 -20.69 -6.63 30.10
N LEU A 394 -21.88 -6.15 29.76
CA LEU A 394 -22.35 -5.96 28.39
C LEU A 394 -22.46 -4.47 28.08
N LEU A 395 -21.99 -4.07 26.91
CA LEU A 395 -22.09 -2.70 26.39
C LEU A 395 -22.76 -2.73 25.01
N GLU A 396 -23.95 -2.15 24.93
CA GLU A 396 -24.78 -2.13 23.71
C GLU A 396 -25.62 -0.85 23.66
N PRO A 397 -25.48 0.02 22.64
CA PRO A 397 -26.30 1.22 22.53
C PRO A 397 -27.77 0.97 22.16
N VAL A 398 -28.11 -0.20 21.59
CA VAL A 398 -29.47 -0.54 21.15
C VAL A 398 -30.27 -1.19 22.28
N SER A 399 -31.23 -0.46 22.83
CA SER A 399 -31.94 -0.83 24.05
C SER A 399 -32.67 -2.18 23.96
N HIS A 400 -33.38 -2.48 22.87
CA HIS A 400 -34.14 -3.74 22.77
C HIS A 400 -33.23 -4.96 22.61
N PHE A 401 -32.04 -4.79 22.03
CA PHE A 401 -31.01 -5.85 22.02
C PHE A 401 -30.50 -6.13 23.43
N LEU A 402 -30.23 -5.09 24.21
CA LEU A 402 -29.74 -5.24 25.57
C LEU A 402 -30.80 -5.89 26.48
N GLU A 403 -32.08 -5.56 26.32
CA GLU A 403 -33.17 -6.24 27.04
C GLU A 403 -33.31 -7.72 26.63
N ALA A 404 -33.23 -8.03 25.33
CA ALA A 404 -33.17 -9.42 24.86
C ALA A 404 -31.94 -10.16 25.42
N ALA A 405 -30.80 -9.48 25.60
CA ALA A 405 -29.63 -10.06 26.25
C ALA A 405 -29.90 -10.42 27.71
N ARG A 406 -30.62 -9.58 28.47
CA ARG A 406 -31.01 -9.88 29.86
C ARG A 406 -31.87 -11.13 29.93
N GLU A 407 -32.87 -11.25 29.05
CA GLU A 407 -33.75 -12.41 28.98
C GLU A 407 -32.98 -13.68 28.61
N ASN A 408 -32.13 -13.60 27.57
CA ASN A 408 -31.34 -14.72 27.06
C ASN A 408 -30.34 -15.28 28.07
N LEU A 409 -29.83 -14.41 28.96
CA LEU A 409 -28.82 -14.73 29.97
C LEU A 409 -29.43 -15.03 31.34
N ALA A 410 -30.70 -14.70 31.58
CA ALA A 410 -31.37 -14.96 32.86
C ALA A 410 -31.38 -16.46 33.22
N ALA A 411 -31.65 -17.33 32.25
CA ALA A 411 -31.62 -18.78 32.45
C ALA A 411 -30.20 -19.33 32.66
N GLU A 412 -29.20 -18.77 31.96
CA GLU A 412 -27.80 -19.20 32.07
C GLU A 412 -27.19 -18.79 33.42
N ASN A 413 -27.51 -17.58 33.90
CA ASN A 413 -27.11 -17.11 35.23
C ASN A 413 -27.64 -18.01 36.37
N LEU A 414 -28.67 -18.83 36.12
CA LEU A 414 -29.22 -19.81 37.07
C LEU A 414 -28.58 -21.21 36.92
N LEU A 415 -27.94 -21.51 35.79
CA LEU A 415 -27.42 -22.84 35.42
C LEU A 415 -25.90 -22.94 35.56
N VAL A 416 -25.18 -21.86 35.27
CA VAL A 416 -23.73 -21.79 35.49
C VAL A 416 -23.51 -21.48 36.98
N SER A 417 -22.55 -22.13 37.63
CA SER A 417 -22.28 -21.98 39.08
C SER A 417 -22.31 -20.51 39.53
N GLU A 418 -22.63 -20.21 40.80
CA GLU A 418 -22.73 -18.84 41.34
C GLU A 418 -21.55 -17.90 40.98
N ASP A 419 -20.41 -18.48 40.60
CA ASP A 419 -19.17 -17.82 40.18
C ASP A 419 -19.13 -17.26 38.75
N HIS A 420 -20.10 -17.54 37.86
CA HIS A 420 -20.07 -17.10 36.44
C HIS A 420 -21.40 -16.49 35.99
N LYS A 421 -21.43 -15.17 35.74
CA LYS A 421 -22.67 -14.46 35.40
C LYS A 421 -22.46 -13.18 34.60
N ALA A 422 -23.50 -12.77 33.87
CA ALA A 422 -23.61 -11.42 33.36
C ALA A 422 -24.03 -10.45 34.48
N VAL A 423 -23.28 -9.36 34.67
CA VAL A 423 -23.44 -8.46 35.84
C VAL A 423 -24.03 -7.11 35.44
N ASN A 424 -23.27 -6.29 34.72
CA ASN A 424 -23.70 -4.96 34.32
C ASN A 424 -24.10 -4.94 32.84
N PHE A 425 -25.08 -4.09 32.53
CA PHE A 425 -25.64 -3.94 31.19
C PHE A 425 -25.72 -2.44 30.89
N TYR A 426 -24.76 -1.94 30.11
CA TYR A 426 -24.59 -0.52 29.79
C TYR A 426 -25.25 -0.19 28.46
N CYS A 427 -26.36 0.57 28.52
CA CYS A 427 -27.04 1.08 27.32
C CYS A 427 -26.40 2.39 26.86
N THR A 428 -25.18 2.34 26.32
CA THR A 428 -24.46 3.55 25.88
C THR A 428 -23.54 3.22 24.71
N PRO A 429 -23.25 4.16 23.79
CA PRO A 429 -22.41 3.88 22.64
C PRO A 429 -20.91 3.99 22.98
N LEU A 430 -20.08 3.31 22.18
CA LEU A 430 -18.63 3.20 22.41
C LEU A 430 -17.91 4.56 22.48
N GLN A 431 -18.31 5.54 21.66
CA GLN A 431 -17.68 6.86 21.64
C GLN A 431 -17.87 7.65 22.94
N GLU A 432 -18.87 7.30 23.76
CA GLU A 432 -19.18 7.94 25.05
C GLU A 432 -18.79 7.07 26.26
N PHE A 433 -18.65 5.76 26.08
CA PHE A 433 -18.31 4.85 27.17
C PHE A 433 -16.87 5.05 27.69
N THR A 434 -16.73 4.93 29.01
CA THR A 434 -15.45 4.85 29.72
C THR A 434 -15.55 3.75 30.78
N PRO A 435 -14.76 2.66 30.66
CA PRO A 435 -14.79 1.58 31.65
C PRO A 435 -14.19 2.00 32.99
N ASP A 436 -14.68 1.38 34.06
CA ASP A 436 -14.11 1.51 35.41
C ASP A 436 -12.64 1.09 35.43
N ALA A 437 -11.81 1.87 36.11
CA ALA A 437 -10.37 1.70 36.11
C ALA A 437 -9.95 0.32 36.65
N GLY A 438 -9.15 -0.42 35.88
CA GLY A 438 -8.61 -1.72 36.27
C GLY A 438 -9.67 -2.81 36.53
N ARG A 439 -10.86 -2.70 35.93
CA ARG A 439 -11.94 -3.68 36.12
C ARG A 439 -11.79 -4.95 35.28
N TYR A 440 -11.26 -4.85 34.06
CA TYR A 440 -11.36 -5.91 33.05
C TYR A 440 -10.04 -6.62 32.78
N ASP A 441 -10.08 -7.95 32.72
CA ASP A 441 -8.98 -8.78 32.22
C ASP A 441 -9.00 -8.82 30.69
N VAL A 442 -10.19 -8.85 30.09
CA VAL A 442 -10.40 -8.82 28.64
C VAL A 442 -11.49 -7.83 28.28
N ILE A 443 -11.22 -6.94 27.33
CA ILE A 443 -12.24 -6.14 26.67
C ILE A 443 -12.46 -6.74 25.28
N TRP A 444 -13.58 -7.42 25.10
CA TRP A 444 -14.02 -8.06 23.86
C TRP A 444 -14.81 -7.07 23.01
N ILE A 445 -14.41 -6.90 21.76
CA ILE A 445 -15.01 -5.96 20.82
C ILE A 445 -15.30 -6.72 19.53
N GLN A 446 -16.57 -6.89 19.18
CA GLN A 446 -16.96 -7.64 18.00
C GLN A 446 -18.01 -6.89 17.19
N TRP A 447 -17.72 -6.70 15.89
CA TRP A 447 -18.66 -6.14 14.88
C TRP A 447 -19.34 -4.83 15.26
N CYS A 448 -18.67 -4.01 16.08
CA CYS A 448 -19.19 -2.72 16.53
C CYS A 448 -18.21 -1.57 16.31
N ILE A 449 -16.91 -1.87 16.18
CA ILE A 449 -15.88 -0.84 16.04
C ILE A 449 -15.93 -0.16 14.66
N GLY A 450 -16.55 -0.81 13.68
CA GLY A 450 -16.79 -0.27 12.34
C GLY A 450 -17.59 1.04 12.35
N HIS A 451 -18.47 1.23 13.33
CA HIS A 451 -19.30 2.43 13.45
C HIS A 451 -18.56 3.66 14.01
N LEU A 452 -17.36 3.47 14.59
CA LEU A 452 -16.59 4.60 15.11
C LEU A 452 -15.85 5.32 13.99
N ALA A 453 -15.94 6.65 13.98
CA ALA A 453 -15.00 7.50 13.26
C ALA A 453 -13.59 7.30 13.81
N ASP A 454 -12.56 7.51 12.98
CA ASP A 454 -11.16 7.22 13.35
C ASP A 454 -10.68 7.94 14.62
N ASP A 455 -11.08 9.19 14.83
CA ASP A 455 -10.69 9.93 16.02
C ASP A 455 -11.40 9.40 17.28
N ASP A 456 -12.63 8.93 17.15
CA ASP A 456 -13.37 8.31 18.25
C ASP A 456 -12.91 6.88 18.51
N PHE A 457 -12.48 6.15 17.48
CA PHE A 457 -11.78 4.88 17.61
C PHE A 457 -10.54 5.04 18.49
N VAL A 458 -9.68 6.02 18.16
CA VAL A 458 -8.47 6.30 18.94
C VAL A 458 -8.81 6.76 20.36
N SER A 459 -9.81 7.62 20.50
CA SER A 459 -10.25 8.13 21.80
C SER A 459 -10.83 7.04 22.69
N PHE A 460 -11.65 6.14 22.13
CA PHE A 460 -12.21 5.00 22.83
C PHE A 460 -11.11 4.10 23.38
N PHE A 461 -10.17 3.64 22.54
CA PHE A 461 -9.08 2.78 23.03
C PHE A 461 -8.19 3.48 24.05
N LYS A 462 -7.96 4.79 23.93
CA LYS A 462 -7.21 5.56 24.96
C LYS A 462 -7.92 5.55 26.31
N ARG A 463 -9.24 5.72 26.35
CA ARG A 463 -10.02 5.63 27.59
C ARG A 463 -10.09 4.19 28.10
N ALA A 464 -10.37 3.25 27.21
CA ALA A 464 -10.57 1.85 27.55
C ALA A 464 -9.32 1.16 28.11
N LYS A 465 -8.13 1.65 27.76
CA LYS A 465 -6.86 1.23 28.37
C LYS A 465 -6.85 1.37 29.89
N GLY A 466 -7.46 2.43 30.42
CA GLY A 466 -7.57 2.64 31.87
C GLY A 466 -8.41 1.56 32.56
N GLY A 467 -9.33 0.92 31.83
CA GLY A 467 -10.19 -0.14 32.34
C GLY A 467 -9.54 -1.52 32.40
N LEU A 468 -8.39 -1.72 31.75
CA LEU A 468 -7.69 -3.00 31.78
C LEU A 468 -6.90 -3.18 33.08
N LYS A 469 -6.99 -4.37 33.67
CA LYS A 469 -6.08 -4.85 34.72
C LYS A 469 -4.65 -5.00 34.17
N PRO A 470 -3.63 -5.00 35.04
CA PRO A 470 -2.27 -5.36 34.63
C PRO A 470 -2.25 -6.74 33.96
N GLY A 471 -1.68 -6.82 32.75
CA GLY A 471 -1.67 -8.05 31.94
C GLY A 471 -2.95 -8.28 31.10
N GLY A 472 -3.98 -7.46 31.28
CA GLY A 472 -5.19 -7.50 30.47
C GLY A 472 -4.96 -7.07 29.02
N PHE A 473 -5.87 -7.49 28.14
CA PHE A 473 -5.76 -7.24 26.70
C PHE A 473 -7.12 -6.95 26.05
N PHE A 474 -7.09 -6.35 24.86
CA PHE A 474 -8.26 -6.23 24.02
C PHE A 474 -8.33 -7.39 23.04
N LEU A 475 -9.53 -7.92 22.81
CA LEU A 475 -9.80 -8.81 21.70
C LEU A 475 -10.74 -8.12 20.73
N LEU A 476 -10.21 -7.73 19.57
CA LEU A 476 -10.99 -7.12 18.50
C LEU A 476 -11.27 -8.14 17.40
N LYS A 477 -12.54 -8.39 17.10
CA LYS A 477 -12.98 -9.28 16.01
C LYS A 477 -13.84 -8.50 15.02
N GLU A 478 -13.38 -8.37 13.78
CA GLU A 478 -14.01 -7.46 12.82
C GLU A 478 -13.90 -7.94 11.37
N ASN A 479 -14.83 -7.46 10.53
CA ASN A 479 -14.79 -7.59 9.08
C ASN A 479 -13.55 -6.90 8.50
N LEU A 480 -13.02 -7.46 7.41
CA LEU A 480 -11.78 -7.01 6.82
C LEU A 480 -11.96 -6.69 5.33
N ALA A 481 -11.71 -5.43 4.97
CA ALA A 481 -11.64 -5.04 3.57
C ALA A 481 -10.35 -5.61 2.95
N ARG A 482 -10.44 -6.03 1.69
CA ARG A 482 -9.29 -6.56 0.93
C ARG A 482 -8.15 -5.53 0.83
N SER A 483 -8.50 -4.27 0.63
CA SER A 483 -7.59 -3.12 0.55
C SER A 483 -8.36 -1.86 0.91
N GLY A 484 -7.68 -0.85 1.48
CA GLY A 484 -8.32 0.44 1.73
C GLY A 484 -9.38 0.38 2.83
N PHE A 485 -10.58 0.87 2.50
CA PHE A 485 -11.80 0.72 3.30
C PHE A 485 -13.03 0.57 2.40
N VAL A 486 -14.12 0.04 2.97
CA VAL A 486 -15.46 0.02 2.39
C VAL A 486 -16.40 0.71 3.35
N LEU A 487 -17.04 1.80 2.90
CA LEU A 487 -18.06 2.55 3.62
C LEU A 487 -19.43 1.92 3.31
N ASP A 488 -20.15 1.51 4.34
CA ASP A 488 -21.53 1.09 4.18
C ASP A 488 -22.46 2.27 4.46
N ASN A 489 -23.27 2.61 3.45
CA ASN A 489 -24.21 3.72 3.54
C ASN A 489 -25.50 3.38 4.28
N GLU A 490 -25.85 2.09 4.42
CA GLU A 490 -27.10 1.65 5.06
C GLU A 490 -26.97 1.67 6.58
N ASP A 491 -25.96 0.98 7.12
CA ASP A 491 -25.74 0.85 8.57
C ASP A 491 -24.77 1.89 9.14
N LYS A 492 -24.22 2.76 8.28
CA LYS A 492 -23.21 3.77 8.62
C LYS A 492 -22.05 3.15 9.39
N SER A 493 -21.43 2.15 8.77
CA SER A 493 -20.22 1.50 9.24
C SER A 493 -19.06 1.61 8.24
N LEU A 494 -17.84 1.44 8.75
CA LEU A 494 -16.63 1.42 7.94
C LEU A 494 -15.88 0.09 8.12
N THR A 495 -15.88 -0.73 7.08
CA THR A 495 -15.06 -1.94 7.00
C THR A 495 -13.65 -1.56 6.58
N ARG A 496 -12.66 -1.78 7.46
CA ARG A 496 -11.27 -1.35 7.26
C ARG A 496 -10.38 -2.51 6.81
N SER A 497 -9.35 -2.21 6.05
CA SER A 497 -8.33 -3.21 5.70
C SER A 497 -7.35 -3.46 6.84
N HIS A 498 -6.60 -4.56 6.77
CA HIS A 498 -5.59 -4.90 7.77
C HIS A 498 -4.52 -3.81 7.95
N THR A 499 -4.09 -3.19 6.86
CA THR A 499 -3.12 -2.09 6.89
C THR A 499 -3.68 -0.87 7.62
N TYR A 500 -4.95 -0.55 7.39
CA TYR A 500 -5.64 0.55 8.06
C TYR A 500 -5.80 0.28 9.56
N PHE A 501 -6.24 -0.91 9.97
CA PHE A 501 -6.31 -1.27 11.38
C PHE A 501 -4.95 -1.17 12.09
N LYS A 502 -3.86 -1.62 11.45
CA LYS A 502 -2.51 -1.50 12.02
C LYS A 502 -2.11 -0.04 12.29
N GLU A 503 -2.46 0.87 11.38
CA GLU A 503 -2.19 2.30 11.57
C GLU A 503 -2.98 2.85 12.77
N LEU A 504 -4.27 2.49 12.87
CA LEU A 504 -5.12 2.90 14.00
C LEU A 504 -4.61 2.33 15.33
N PHE A 505 -4.24 1.05 15.40
CA PHE A 505 -3.67 0.47 16.61
C PHE A 505 -2.38 1.20 17.02
N ASN A 506 -1.54 1.57 16.06
CA ASN A 506 -0.34 2.35 16.33
C ASN A 506 -0.66 3.75 16.88
N ARG A 507 -1.68 4.43 16.32
CA ARG A 507 -2.20 5.71 16.85
C ARG A 507 -2.76 5.57 18.28
N CYS A 508 -3.35 4.42 18.59
CA CYS A 508 -3.80 4.08 19.94
C CYS A 508 -2.64 3.72 20.89
N GLY A 509 -1.43 3.45 20.37
CA GLY A 509 -0.31 2.90 21.13
C GLY A 509 -0.57 1.47 21.60
N LEU A 510 -1.18 0.64 20.74
CA LEU A 510 -1.45 -0.77 20.99
C LEU A 510 -0.54 -1.67 20.13
N GLY A 511 -0.03 -2.74 20.73
CA GLY A 511 0.70 -3.78 20.02
C GLY A 511 -0.20 -4.93 19.64
N ILE A 512 -0.03 -5.50 18.44
CA ILE A 512 -0.67 -6.78 18.10
C ILE A 512 0.14 -7.91 18.74
N TYR A 513 -0.44 -8.58 19.73
CA TYR A 513 0.14 -9.77 20.37
C TYR A 513 -0.04 -11.00 19.48
N ARG A 514 -1.27 -11.21 19.01
CA ARG A 514 -1.63 -12.34 18.15
C ARG A 514 -2.78 -11.98 17.23
N MET A 515 -2.89 -12.64 16.08
CA MET A 515 -4.02 -12.49 15.19
C MET A 515 -4.41 -13.85 14.59
N LYS A 516 -5.69 -14.01 14.24
CA LYS A 516 -6.22 -15.23 13.63
C LYS A 516 -7.39 -14.91 12.71
N ASP A 517 -7.38 -15.52 11.53
CA ASP A 517 -8.49 -15.44 10.59
C ASP A 517 -9.63 -16.38 10.99
N GLN A 518 -10.87 -15.89 10.89
CA GLN A 518 -12.08 -16.69 11.01
C GLN A 518 -12.18 -17.66 9.83
N LYS A 519 -12.60 -18.89 10.11
CA LYS A 519 -12.81 -19.94 9.10
C LYS A 519 -14.25 -20.44 9.15
N GLY A 520 -14.67 -21.12 8.09
CA GLY A 520 -16.00 -21.74 8.02
C GLY A 520 -17.14 -20.76 7.76
N PHE A 521 -16.84 -19.55 7.31
CA PHE A 521 -17.84 -18.58 6.87
C PHE A 521 -18.05 -18.72 5.35
N PRO A 522 -19.26 -18.42 4.83
CA PRO A 522 -19.53 -18.35 3.40
C PRO A 522 -18.61 -17.35 2.67
N ASN A 523 -18.34 -17.59 1.38
CA ASN A 523 -17.39 -16.79 0.59
C ASN A 523 -17.92 -15.40 0.22
N GLU A 524 -19.23 -15.20 0.31
CA GLU A 524 -19.91 -13.93 0.06
C GLU A 524 -19.77 -12.93 1.22
N LEU A 525 -19.43 -13.40 2.42
CA LEU A 525 -19.17 -12.53 3.57
C LEU A 525 -17.76 -11.96 3.52
N PHE A 526 -17.56 -10.79 4.14
CA PHE A 526 -16.23 -10.26 4.36
C PHE A 526 -15.37 -11.24 5.15
N PRO A 527 -14.07 -11.38 4.84
CA PRO A 527 -13.14 -12.07 5.72
C PRO A 527 -13.17 -11.44 7.11
N VAL A 528 -13.26 -12.26 8.15
CA VAL A 528 -13.26 -11.78 9.54
C VAL A 528 -11.93 -12.12 10.20
N ARG A 529 -11.35 -11.18 10.94
CA ARG A 529 -10.09 -11.36 11.66
C ARG A 529 -10.21 -10.98 13.13
N MET A 530 -9.62 -11.81 13.98
CA MET A 530 -9.44 -11.55 15.41
C MET A 530 -8.03 -11.02 15.67
N TYR A 531 -7.93 -9.99 16.50
CA TYR A 531 -6.70 -9.37 16.98
C TYR A 531 -6.69 -9.37 18.50
N ALA A 532 -5.65 -9.94 19.09
CA ALA A 532 -5.31 -9.74 20.49
C ALA A 532 -4.35 -8.54 20.59
N LEU A 533 -4.77 -7.47 21.26
CA LEU A 533 -4.04 -6.22 21.36
C LEU A 533 -3.62 -5.96 22.81
N THR A 534 -2.35 -5.65 23.01
CA THR A 534 -1.76 -5.36 24.32
C THR A 534 -1.31 -3.91 24.41
N THR A 535 -1.30 -3.36 25.62
CA THR A 535 -0.80 -2.00 25.91
C THR A 535 0.72 -1.91 25.85
N GLU A 536 1.41 -3.02 26.13
CA GLU A 536 2.84 -3.16 25.97
C GLU A 536 3.16 -3.72 24.59
N THR A 537 4.17 -3.15 23.92
CA THR A 537 4.67 -3.71 22.66
C THR A 537 5.35 -5.04 22.99
N PRO A 538 4.90 -6.19 22.42
CA PRO A 538 5.55 -7.45 22.71
C PRO A 538 7.04 -7.34 22.33
N LYS A 539 7.92 -7.55 23.31
CA LYS A 539 9.36 -7.67 23.05
C LYS A 539 9.51 -8.75 21.98
N ARG A 540 10.15 -8.45 20.85
CA ARG A 540 10.55 -9.47 19.86
C ARG A 540 11.43 -10.48 20.58
N VAL A 541 10.84 -11.55 21.09
CA VAL A 541 11.58 -12.73 21.50
C VAL A 541 12.12 -13.30 20.20
N GLY A 542 13.42 -13.15 19.98
CA GLY A 542 14.09 -13.81 18.86
C GLY A 542 13.75 -15.30 18.86
N PRO A 543 13.79 -15.98 17.70
CA PRO A 543 13.41 -17.38 17.62
C PRO A 543 14.17 -18.14 18.70
N SER A 544 13.43 -18.69 19.67
CA SER A 544 14.00 -19.61 20.64
C SER A 544 14.57 -20.76 19.82
N LYS A 545 15.91 -20.84 19.74
CA LYS A 545 16.58 -21.99 19.14
C LYS A 545 15.93 -23.23 19.75
N PRO A 546 15.41 -24.18 18.95
CA PRO A 546 14.93 -25.42 19.51
C PRO A 546 16.10 -26.02 20.29
N LYS A 547 15.90 -26.31 21.59
CA LYS A 547 16.85 -27.09 22.37
C LYS A 547 16.99 -28.41 21.63
N ARG A 548 18.09 -28.54 20.88
CA ARG A 548 18.48 -29.78 20.22
C ARG A 548 18.72 -30.77 21.35
N GLN A 549 17.76 -31.66 21.60
CA GLN A 549 18.01 -32.84 22.42
C GLN A 549 19.15 -33.59 21.75
N LEU A 550 20.34 -33.51 22.34
CA LEU A 550 21.48 -34.33 21.97
C LEU A 550 21.11 -35.76 22.37
N ASN A 551 20.64 -36.55 21.39
CA ASN A 551 20.59 -38.00 21.53
C ASN A 551 22.01 -38.47 21.83
N ARG A 552 22.26 -38.84 23.10
CA ARG A 552 23.43 -39.64 23.47
C ARG A 552 23.05 -41.11 23.27
N PRO A 553 23.62 -41.82 22.30
CA PRO A 553 23.41 -43.26 22.23
C PRO A 553 24.04 -43.90 23.47
N ALA A 554 23.25 -44.66 24.22
CA ALA A 554 23.76 -45.52 25.27
C ALA A 554 24.46 -46.72 24.61
N ILE A 555 25.68 -47.03 25.07
CA ILE A 555 26.35 -48.28 24.73
C ILE A 555 25.57 -49.39 25.43
N ILE A 556 24.92 -50.24 24.63
CA ILE A 556 24.50 -51.57 25.07
C ILE A 556 25.79 -52.41 25.06
N LYS A 557 26.06 -53.08 26.18
CA LYS A 557 27.33 -53.75 26.55
C LYS A 557 28.16 -54.33 25.40
#